data_AF-A0A2P4P629-F1
#
_entry.id   AF-A0A2P4P629-F1
#
_cell.length_a   1.000
_cell.length_b   1.000
_cell.length_c   1.000
_cell.angle_alpha   90.00
_cell.angle_beta   90.00
_cell.angle_gamma   90.00
#
_symmetry.space_group_name_H-M   'P 1'
#
loop_
_entity.id
_entity.type
_entity.pdbx_description
1 polymer ?
#
loop_
_entity_poly.entity_id
_entity_poly.type
_entity_poly.pdbx_seq_one_letter_code
_entity_poly.pdbx_strand_id
1 'polypeptide(L)'
;MELPKYSGTIHPQEWLKQVLIFCYFKQIKDDKEVLNICKTMINSTIIIPNVNEIKSFEELIEALKLHSTFNTFKISCKRKLQMMKFIP
;
A
#
# COMPACT_ATOMS: atom_id res chain seq x y z
N MET A 1 -8.70 8.16 -14.25
CA MET A 1 -7.99 7.95 -12.98
C MET A 1 -6.76 7.11 -13.29
N GLU A 2 -5.58 7.55 -12.87
CA GLU A 2 -4.37 6.72 -12.93
C GLU A 2 -4.29 5.83 -11.70
N LEU A 3 -3.75 4.62 -11.86
CA LEU A 3 -3.61 3.67 -10.76
C LEU A 3 -2.42 4.08 -9.87
N PRO A 4 -2.61 4.31 -8.56
CA PRO A 4 -1.52 4.75 -7.70
C PRO A 4 -0.53 3.61 -7.40
N LYS A 5 0.77 3.91 -7.47
CA LYS A 5 1.82 3.01 -6.99
C LYS A 5 1.93 3.05 -5.46
N TYR A 6 2.21 1.90 -4.84
CA TYR A 6 2.54 1.87 -3.42
C TYR A 6 3.99 2.36 -3.21
N SER A 7 4.13 3.53 -2.59
CA SER A 7 5.41 4.18 -2.29
C SER A 7 5.83 4.07 -0.82
N GLY A 8 5.04 3.40 0.03
CA GLY A 8 5.27 3.36 1.47
C GLY A 8 4.99 4.69 2.19
N THR A 9 4.36 5.66 1.53
CA THR A 9 3.96 6.96 2.12
C THR A 9 2.47 7.04 2.45
N ILE A 10 1.76 5.93 2.33
CA ILE A 10 0.33 5.77 2.56
C ILE A 10 0.13 4.45 3.32
N HIS A 11 -0.95 4.36 4.11
CA HIS A 11 -1.28 3.11 4.79
C HIS A 11 -1.63 2.02 3.76
N PRO A 12 -1.10 0.77 3.88
CA PRO A 12 -1.32 -0.29 2.90
C PRO A 12 -2.80 -0.55 2.57
N GLN A 13 -3.66 -0.60 3.58
CA GLN A 13 -5.12 -0.75 3.41
C GLN A 13 -5.74 0.37 2.58
N GLU A 14 -5.29 1.62 2.79
CA GLU A 14 -5.86 2.76 2.10
C GLU A 14 -5.41 2.79 0.64
N TRP A 15 -4.16 2.44 0.37
CA TRP A 15 -3.69 2.21 -0.98
C TRP A 15 -4.46 1.07 -1.67
N LEU A 16 -4.65 -0.08 -1.01
CA LEU A 16 -5.41 -1.20 -1.56
C LEU A 16 -6.83 -0.77 -1.96
N LYS A 17 -7.53 0.00 -1.12
CA LYS A 17 -8.85 0.54 -1.48
C LYS A 17 -8.80 1.38 -2.76
N GLN A 18 -7.79 2.22 -2.94
CA GLN A 18 -7.63 3.01 -4.18
C GLN A 18 -7.44 2.11 -5.40
N VAL A 19 -6.65 1.03 -5.26
CA VAL A 19 -6.47 0.02 -6.32
C VAL A 19 -7.80 -0.68 -6.62
N LEU A 20 -8.54 -1.13 -5.60
CA LEU A 20 -9.83 -1.79 -5.76
C LEU A 20 -10.86 -0.89 -6.46
N ILE A 21 -10.93 0.38 -6.08
CA ILE A 21 -11.79 1.37 -6.74
C ILE A 21 -11.41 1.53 -8.21
N PHE A 22 -10.11 1.63 -8.53
CA PHE A 22 -9.64 1.69 -9.90
C PHE A 22 -10.05 0.43 -10.69
N CYS A 23 -9.82 -0.76 -10.14
CA CYS A 23 -10.17 -2.03 -10.76
C CYS A 23 -11.68 -2.15 -11.01
N TYR A 24 -12.49 -1.72 -10.05
CA TYR A 24 -13.95 -1.65 -10.18
C TYR A 24 -14.37 -0.79 -11.38
N PHE A 25 -13.83 0.41 -11.53
CA PHE A 25 -14.12 1.28 -12.68
C PHE A 25 -13.63 0.71 -14.01
N LYS A 26 -12.57 -0.11 -13.99
CA LYS A 26 -12.04 -0.82 -15.16
C LYS A 26 -12.71 -2.16 -15.41
N GLN A 27 -13.72 -2.52 -14.62
CA GLN A 27 -14.44 -3.80 -14.70
C GLN A 27 -13.54 -5.03 -14.53
N ILE A 28 -12.43 -4.88 -13.81
CA ILE A 28 -11.55 -5.98 -13.41
C ILE A 28 -12.17 -6.60 -12.16
N LYS A 29 -12.66 -7.84 -12.29
CA LYS A 29 -13.45 -8.52 -11.25
C LYS A 29 -12.75 -9.74 -10.64
N ASP A 30 -11.67 -10.22 -11.25
CA ASP A 30 -10.94 -11.38 -10.75
C ASP A 30 -9.95 -10.97 -9.66
N ASP A 31 -10.14 -11.49 -8.45
CA ASP A 31 -9.30 -11.15 -7.30
C ASP A 31 -7.83 -11.52 -7.51
N LYS A 32 -7.53 -12.58 -8.28
CA LYS A 32 -6.14 -12.98 -8.57
C LYS A 32 -5.48 -11.98 -9.53
N GLU A 33 -6.21 -11.51 -10.54
CA GLU A 33 -5.77 -10.46 -11.45
C GLU A 33 -5.51 -9.16 -10.68
N VAL A 34 -6.44 -8.76 -9.80
CA VAL A 34 -6.27 -7.57 -8.95
C VAL A 34 -5.05 -7.73 -8.03
N LEU A 35 -4.86 -8.91 -7.42
CA LEU A 35 -3.69 -9.17 -6.59
C LEU A 35 -2.37 -9.08 -7.38
N ASN A 36 -2.34 -9.58 -8.62
CA ASN A 36 -1.18 -9.45 -9.50
C ASN A 36 -0.90 -7.98 -9.84
N ILE A 37 -1.94 -7.19 -10.15
CA ILE A 37 -1.82 -5.74 -10.35
C ILE A 37 -1.21 -5.10 -9.10
N CYS A 38 -1.71 -5.42 -7.90
CA CYS A 38 -1.16 -4.91 -6.65
C CYS A 38 0.34 -5.20 -6.53
N LYS A 39 0.77 -6.45 -6.79
CA LYS A 39 2.19 -6.84 -6.74
C LYS A 39 3.05 -6.02 -7.71
N THR A 40 2.58 -5.78 -8.93
CA THR A 40 3.30 -4.99 -9.95
C THR A 40 3.33 -3.50 -9.64
N MET A 41 2.36 -3.00 -8.88
CA MET A 41 2.23 -1.57 -8.54
C MET A 41 2.98 -1.16 -7.27
N ILE A 42 3.71 -2.06 -6.65
CA ILE A 42 4.66 -1.73 -5.58
C ILE A 42 5.86 -1.01 -6.19
N ASN A 43 6.28 0.10 -5.57
CA ASN A 43 7.49 0.81 -6.00
C ASN A 43 8.69 -0.15 -5.94
N SER A 44 9.51 -0.17 -6.99
CA SER A 44 10.64 -1.10 -7.12
C SER A 44 11.70 -0.96 -6.03
N THR A 45 11.72 0.16 -5.29
CA THR A 45 12.59 0.34 -4.13
C THR A 45 12.10 -0.38 -2.87
N ILE A 46 10.86 -0.87 -2.86
CA ILE A 46 10.24 -1.62 -1.75
C ILE A 46 10.33 -3.11 -2.10
N ILE A 47 11.41 -3.74 -1.65
CA ILE A 47 11.68 -5.14 -1.93
C ILE A 47 10.97 -6.00 -0.89
N ILE A 48 9.97 -6.76 -1.33
CA ILE A 48 9.26 -7.74 -0.51
C ILE A 48 9.76 -9.13 -0.89
N PRO A 49 10.44 -9.86 0.02
CA PRO A 49 10.82 -11.24 -0.22
C PRO A 49 9.59 -12.08 -0.58
N ASN A 50 9.73 -12.98 -1.54
CA ASN A 50 8.68 -13.92 -1.93
C ASN A 50 7.33 -13.26 -2.29
N VAL A 51 7.34 -12.02 -2.81
CA VAL A 51 6.12 -11.30 -3.22
C VAL A 51 5.24 -12.11 -4.19
N ASN A 52 5.85 -12.98 -5.00
CA ASN A 52 5.14 -13.87 -5.92
C ASN A 52 4.35 -14.96 -5.21
N GLU A 53 4.79 -15.41 -4.02
CA GLU A 53 4.15 -16.48 -3.24
C GLU A 53 2.90 -16.00 -2.48
N ILE A 54 2.73 -14.69 -2.32
CA ILE A 54 1.57 -14.08 -1.65
C ILE A 54 0.27 -14.43 -2.39
N LYS A 55 -0.73 -14.97 -1.69
CA LYS A 55 -1.98 -15.48 -2.29
C LYS A 55 -3.23 -14.69 -1.92
N SER A 56 -3.13 -13.78 -0.95
CA SER A 56 -4.27 -12.98 -0.47
C SER A 56 -3.91 -11.51 -0.31
N PHE A 57 -4.93 -10.65 -0.25
CA PHE A 57 -4.76 -9.23 0.05
C PHE A 57 -4.28 -9.01 1.49
N GLU A 58 -4.72 -9.84 2.42
CA GLU A 58 -4.31 -9.83 3.81
C GLU A 58 -2.81 -10.11 3.95
N GLU A 59 -2.31 -11.17 3.30
CA GLU A 59 -0.87 -11.48 3.27
C GLU A 59 -0.05 -10.33 2.66
N LEU A 60 -0.55 -9.74 1.57
CA LEU A 60 0.10 -8.59 0.95
C LEU A 60 0.17 -7.39 1.91
N ILE A 61 -0.92 -7.05 2.57
CA ILE A 61 -0.99 -5.96 3.52
C ILE A 61 0.01 -6.18 4.67
N GLU A 62 0.04 -7.39 5.24
CA GLU A 62 0.95 -7.69 6.34
C GLU A 62 2.42 -7.63 5.88
N ALA A 63 2.74 -8.13 4.68
CA ALA A 63 4.07 -7.98 4.09
C ALA A 63 4.47 -6.49 3.91
N LEU A 64 3.55 -5.67 3.41
CA LEU A 64 3.77 -4.22 3.24
C LEU A 64 3.97 -3.50 4.59
N LYS A 65 3.26 -3.93 5.65
CA LYS A 65 3.43 -3.39 7.01
C LYS A 65 4.73 -3.81 7.68
N LEU A 66 5.24 -5.01 7.38
CA LEU A 66 6.51 -5.50 7.91
C LEU A 66 7.72 -4.77 7.30
N HIS A 67 7.57 -4.21 6.09
CA HIS A 67 8.64 -3.45 5.45
C HIS A 67 8.96 -2.13 6.18
N SER A 68 10.25 -1.75 6.21
CA SER A 68 10.76 -0.59 6.95
C SER A 68 10.14 0.76 6.55
N THR A 69 9.69 0.88 5.29
CA THR A 69 8.99 2.08 4.80
C THR A 69 7.69 2.34 5.55
N PHE A 70 6.95 1.31 5.95
CA PHE A 70 5.72 1.49 6.74
C PHE A 70 6.03 2.06 8.13
N ASN A 71 7.13 1.64 8.75
CA ASN A 71 7.57 2.23 10.02
C ASN A 71 7.93 3.71 9.85
N THR A 72 8.60 4.06 8.76
CA THR A 72 8.94 5.45 8.41
C THR A 72 7.68 6.29 8.22
N PHE A 73 6.67 5.77 7.53
CA PHE A 73 5.36 6.41 7.40
C PHE A 73 4.70 6.69 8.76
N LYS A 74 4.65 5.69 9.66
CA LYS A 74 4.09 5.87 11.02
C LYS A 74 4.82 6.97 11.80
N ILE A 75 6.15 6.99 11.75
CA ILE A 75 6.96 8.03 12.41
C ILE A 75 6.66 9.42 11.82
N SER A 76 6.57 9.52 10.49
CA SER A 76 6.21 10.77 9.80
C SER A 76 4.84 11.28 10.24
N CYS A 77 3.83 10.40 10.28
CA CYS A 77 2.49 10.74 10.78
C CYS A 77 2.53 11.23 12.23
N LYS A 78 3.25 10.52 13.12
CA LYS A 78 3.41 10.92 14.53
C LYS A 78 4.04 12.31 14.66
N ARG A 79 5.10 12.60 13.90
CA ARG A 79 5.76 13.91 13.89
C ARG A 79 4.82 15.02 13.44
N LYS A 80 4.09 14.81 12.34
CA LYS A 80 3.09 15.77 11.85
C LYS A 80 2.02 16.07 12.92
N LEU A 81 1.51 15.05 13.58
CA LEU A 81 0.53 15.21 14.67
C LEU A 81 1.11 15.98 15.86
N GLN A 82 2.37 15.74 16.24
CA GLN A 82 3.03 16.50 17.31
C GLN A 82 3.19 17.98 16.94
N MET A 83 3.56 18.27 15.69
CA MET A 83 3.64 19.66 15.21
C MET A 83 2.27 20.35 15.20
N MET A 84 1.19 19.63 14.86
CA MET A 84 -0.18 20.19 14.89
C MET A 84 -0.68 20.46 16.31
N LYS A 85 -0.23 19.70 17.30
CA LYS A 85 -0.55 19.93 18.72
C LYS A 85 0.21 21.11 19.32
N PHE A 86 1.23 21.61 18.64
CA PHE A 86 1.91 22.83 19.03
C PHE A 86 1.05 24.04 18.63
N ILE A 87 0.21 24.49 19.55
CA ILE A 87 -0.29 25.87 19.56
C ILE A 87 0.77 26.65 20.36
N PRO A 88 1.53 27.58 19.73
CA PRO A 88 2.52 28.38 20.43
C PRO A 88 1.93 29.18 21.58
#